data_AF-A0A835CQM4-F1
#
_entry.id   AF-A0A835CQM4-F1
#
_cell.length_a   1.000
_cell.length_b   1.000
_cell.length_c   1.000
_cell.angle_alpha   90.00
_cell.angle_beta   90.00
_cell.angle_gamma   90.00
#
_symmetry.space_group_name_H-M   'P 1'
#
loop_
_entity.id
_entity.type
_entity.pdbx_description
1 polymer ?
#
loop_
_entity_poly.entity_id
_entity_poly.type
_entity_poly.pdbx_seq_one_letter_code
_entity_poly.pdbx_strand_id
1 'polypeptide(L)'
;MLSLLSFRNVLVALLFLKTEYLKITEATQLPSTSSTTACIENNKFYRNPDRIETSIWTLNECAKYYLCLDNEVFEFKCSDGLLFDVTRQICDFKSNVDNCDVTSEPQSPKPLLDDGNCKNGSLSCADNTCLPDIYFCDGSIDCPDGSDEGWCDEKNDKNAANNCDPLKCNPPECWCSYDGTEVPGNINITDIPQMIVITFDDAINSENYDLYSKLFSNERKNPNGCPVRATFYVSHHYTDYRDVQKLWNIGHEIAAHSITHRGPEEWWSKNATLEDWFDEMIGVSNIIHKFIGWNRQFLMMKEFGFIYDSSIIAPLSDPPIWPYSFDYRIPHSCDEQGQNCPTRSYPGVWELPINQLVVGEYACAVVEECPTDMSVEQVYEMFMLNFERHYLTNRAPFGLHFNSMWFRKPMNIFAFNTFMDYLLSLPDVYFVTSNQVIEWMKKPTSVDDLSSFKPWQCSRKKFTTSEIACDIPNSCKLPSQVLKSQKYLNTCFKCPKQYPWLRNEIGAD
;
A
#
# COMPACT_ATOMS: atom_id res chain seq x y z
N MET A 1 0.18 46.09 -30.18
CA MET A 1 1.31 46.30 -31.12
C MET A 1 2.18 45.06 -31.05
N LEU A 2 2.54 44.43 -32.18
CA LEU A 2 3.21 43.12 -32.22
C LEU A 2 4.67 43.19 -31.74
N SER A 3 5.16 42.08 -31.15
CA SER A 3 6.51 41.48 -31.28
C SER A 3 6.63 40.42 -30.17
N LEU A 4 6.41 39.11 -30.35
CA LEU A 4 6.99 38.19 -31.33
C LEU A 4 8.53 38.09 -31.25
N LEU A 5 9.01 37.58 -30.11
CA LEU A 5 10.34 36.98 -29.81
C LEU A 5 10.19 36.36 -28.40
N SER A 6 10.56 35.12 -28.09
CA SER A 6 11.29 34.11 -28.85
C SER A 6 10.94 32.71 -28.33
N PHE A 7 10.50 31.79 -29.21
CA PHE A 7 10.19 30.38 -28.90
C PHE A 7 11.43 29.51 -28.53
N ARG A 8 12.53 30.17 -28.16
CA ARG A 8 13.89 29.60 -28.08
C ARG A 8 14.35 29.35 -26.64
N ASN A 9 13.64 29.86 -25.64
CA ASN A 9 13.98 29.65 -24.22
C ASN A 9 13.42 28.35 -23.65
N VAL A 10 12.29 27.84 -24.16
CA VAL A 10 11.74 26.53 -23.74
C VAL A 10 12.65 25.38 -24.19
N LEU A 11 13.20 25.47 -25.41
CA LEU A 11 14.14 24.47 -25.92
C LEU A 11 15.51 24.51 -25.20
N VAL A 12 15.90 25.65 -24.64
CA VAL A 12 17.13 25.77 -23.84
C VAL A 12 16.91 25.21 -22.43
N ALA A 13 15.74 25.44 -21.81
CA ALA A 13 15.38 24.77 -20.56
C ALA A 13 15.38 23.23 -20.70
N LEU A 14 14.84 22.70 -21.81
CA LEU A 14 14.89 21.28 -22.15
C LEU A 14 16.30 20.74 -22.47
N LEU A 15 17.27 21.60 -22.77
CA LEU A 15 18.68 21.21 -22.93
C LEU A 15 19.46 21.28 -21.61
N PHE A 16 19.09 22.16 -20.66
CA PHE A 16 19.64 22.15 -19.30
C PHE A 16 19.11 20.98 -18.46
N LEU A 17 17.86 20.54 -18.70
CA LEU A 17 17.24 19.37 -18.08
C LEU A 17 18.01 18.05 -18.31
N LYS A 18 18.95 17.99 -19.27
CA LYS A 18 19.81 16.81 -19.48
C LYS A 18 21.19 16.90 -18.80
N THR A 19 21.50 17.99 -18.10
CA THR A 19 22.83 18.22 -17.49
C THR A 19 22.83 18.54 -15.99
N GLU A 20 21.68 18.72 -15.35
CA GLU A 20 21.62 19.01 -13.89
C GLU A 20 21.07 17.87 -13.02
N TYR A 21 20.81 16.69 -13.59
CA TYR A 21 20.53 15.44 -12.84
C TYR A 21 21.76 14.88 -12.06
N LEU A 22 22.79 15.72 -11.84
CA LEU A 22 24.10 15.36 -11.29
C LEU A 22 24.68 16.52 -10.46
N LYS A 23 23.97 16.87 -9.36
CA LYS A 23 24.40 17.63 -8.16
C LYS A 23 23.17 17.69 -7.23
N ILE A 24 23.11 16.96 -6.12
CA ILE A 24 23.78 17.18 -4.82
C ILE A 24 23.61 15.84 -4.06
N THR A 25 24.65 15.19 -3.51
CA THR A 25 25.36 15.55 -2.26
C THR A 25 26.84 15.14 -2.27
N GLU A 26 27.66 15.85 -1.50
CA GLU A 26 29.09 15.54 -1.34
C GLU A 26 29.33 14.34 -0.39
N ALA A 27 29.68 13.17 -0.94
CA ALA A 27 30.76 12.28 -0.46
C ALA A 27 30.75 10.87 -1.11
N THR A 28 30.33 10.73 -2.36
CA THR A 28 30.46 9.47 -3.13
C THR A 28 31.32 9.67 -4.37
N GLN A 29 32.16 8.69 -4.67
CA GLN A 29 32.92 8.64 -5.92
C GLN A 29 31.93 8.55 -7.08
N LEU A 30 32.17 9.25 -8.20
CA LEU A 30 31.38 9.02 -9.41
C LEU A 30 31.47 7.53 -9.78
N PRO A 31 30.34 6.87 -10.10
CA PRO A 31 30.37 5.48 -10.52
C PRO A 31 31.24 5.35 -11.77
N SER A 32 32.22 4.44 -11.72
CA SER A 32 33.10 4.18 -12.85
C SER A 32 32.40 3.23 -13.82
N THR A 33 32.38 3.58 -15.11
CA THR A 33 31.94 2.67 -16.16
C THR A 33 32.87 1.46 -16.22
N SER A 34 32.31 0.26 -16.03
CA SER A 34 33.07 -0.99 -16.14
C SER A 34 32.99 -1.53 -17.56
N SER A 35 34.12 -1.59 -18.27
CA SER A 35 34.19 -2.11 -19.64
C SER A 35 34.46 -3.62 -19.71
N THR A 36 34.57 -4.30 -18.57
CA THR A 36 35.00 -5.71 -18.46
C THR A 36 34.06 -6.58 -17.63
N THR A 37 32.84 -6.13 -17.40
CA THR A 37 31.82 -6.84 -16.60
C THR A 37 30.60 -7.06 -17.48
N ALA A 38 30.08 -8.29 -17.54
CA ALA A 38 28.88 -8.56 -18.34
C ALA A 38 27.64 -7.79 -17.79
N CYS A 39 26.83 -7.27 -18.72
CA CYS A 39 25.56 -6.61 -18.41
C CYS A 39 24.50 -7.67 -18.03
N ILE A 40 23.75 -7.40 -16.95
CA ILE A 40 22.53 -8.14 -16.61
C ILE A 40 21.36 -7.16 -16.71
N GLU A 41 20.52 -7.32 -17.75
CA GLU A 41 19.36 -6.47 -18.01
C GLU A 41 18.15 -6.93 -17.17
N ASN A 42 18.13 -6.56 -15.89
CA ASN A 42 17.02 -6.85 -14.97
C ASN A 42 16.59 -5.64 -14.11
N ASN A 43 17.07 -4.44 -14.43
CA ASN A 43 16.86 -3.19 -13.67
C ASN A 43 17.21 -3.27 -12.16
N LYS A 44 18.02 -4.25 -11.75
CA LYS A 44 18.48 -4.42 -10.36
C LYS A 44 20.00 -4.38 -10.28
N PHE A 45 20.51 -4.07 -9.09
CA PHE A 45 21.92 -4.17 -8.79
C PHE A 45 22.35 -5.64 -8.64
N TYR A 46 23.49 -5.99 -9.21
CA TYR A 46 24.09 -7.33 -9.21
C TYR A 46 25.58 -7.26 -8.84
N ARG A 47 26.18 -8.36 -8.38
CA ARG A 47 27.65 -8.48 -8.25
C ARG A 47 28.26 -9.00 -9.55
N ASN A 48 29.56 -8.78 -9.75
CA ASN A 48 30.28 -9.16 -10.96
C ASN A 48 30.02 -10.64 -11.34
N PRO A 49 29.41 -10.92 -12.52
CA PRO A 49 29.15 -12.28 -13.01
C PRO A 49 30.40 -13.02 -13.46
N ASP A 50 31.44 -12.30 -13.90
CA ASP A 50 32.70 -12.86 -14.41
C ASP A 50 33.65 -13.32 -13.27
N ARG A 51 33.12 -13.53 -12.06
CA ARG A 51 33.90 -13.95 -10.89
C ARG A 51 34.22 -15.44 -10.91
N ILE A 52 35.32 -15.81 -10.27
CA ILE A 52 35.73 -17.21 -10.11
C ILE A 52 35.00 -17.80 -8.89
N GLU A 53 34.05 -18.71 -9.13
CA GLU A 53 33.19 -19.33 -8.09
C GLU A 53 33.95 -20.05 -6.96
N THR A 54 35.21 -20.44 -7.18
CA THR A 54 36.02 -21.20 -6.22
C THR A 54 36.83 -20.33 -5.24
N SER A 55 36.67 -19.01 -5.27
CA SER A 55 37.38 -18.08 -4.39
C SER A 55 36.58 -17.72 -3.14
N ILE A 56 37.22 -17.72 -1.97
CA ILE A 56 36.63 -17.16 -0.74
C ILE A 56 36.53 -15.64 -0.91
N TRP A 57 35.31 -15.09 -0.85
CA TRP A 57 35.04 -13.66 -1.06
C TRP A 57 35.87 -12.79 -0.12
N THR A 58 36.58 -11.80 -0.67
CA THR A 58 37.08 -10.70 0.16
C THR A 58 35.93 -9.76 0.51
N LEU A 59 36.02 -9.11 1.68
CA LEU A 59 35.05 -8.09 2.09
C LEU A 59 34.93 -6.95 1.08
N ASN A 60 36.01 -6.69 0.33
CA ASN A 60 36.05 -5.61 -0.66
C ASN A 60 35.35 -5.99 -1.97
N GLU A 61 35.24 -7.29 -2.29
CA GLU A 61 34.46 -7.79 -3.44
C GLU A 61 32.98 -7.90 -3.10
N CYS A 62 32.61 -8.41 -1.91
CA CYS A 62 31.20 -8.47 -1.50
C CYS A 62 30.59 -7.06 -1.22
N ALA A 63 31.43 -6.04 -1.02
CA ALA A 63 31.03 -4.64 -0.97
C ALA A 63 30.83 -3.98 -2.36
N LYS A 64 31.21 -4.63 -3.45
CA LYS A 64 31.04 -4.10 -4.83
C LYS A 64 29.77 -4.63 -5.48
N TYR A 65 29.12 -3.77 -6.24
CA TYR A 65 27.90 -4.06 -6.98
C TYR A 65 27.82 -3.20 -8.26
N TYR A 66 26.95 -3.60 -9.18
CA TYR A 66 26.89 -3.11 -10.54
C TYR A 66 25.44 -2.91 -10.96
N LEU A 67 25.17 -1.92 -11.81
CA LEU A 67 23.88 -1.72 -12.48
C LEU A 67 24.13 -1.69 -13.98
N CYS A 68 23.24 -2.29 -14.77
CA CYS A 68 23.25 -2.12 -16.22
C CYS A 68 22.08 -1.24 -16.65
N LEU A 69 22.36 -0.22 -17.47
CA LEU A 69 21.37 0.68 -18.08
C LEU A 69 21.77 0.88 -19.55
N ASP A 70 20.84 0.69 -20.49
CA ASP A 70 21.09 0.82 -21.93
C ASP A 70 22.35 0.07 -22.42
N ASN A 71 22.61 -1.13 -21.86
CA ASN A 71 23.79 -1.97 -22.08
C ASN A 71 25.15 -1.33 -21.66
N GLU A 72 25.13 -0.27 -20.85
CA GLU A 72 26.30 0.28 -20.14
C GLU A 72 26.31 -0.18 -18.66
N VAL A 73 27.46 -0.63 -18.16
CA VAL A 73 27.62 -1.15 -16.79
C VAL A 73 28.31 -0.14 -15.88
N PHE A 74 27.64 0.21 -14.79
CA PHE A 74 28.10 1.16 -13.77
C PHE A 74 28.57 0.40 -12.52
N GLU A 75 29.83 0.57 -12.10
CA GLU A 75 30.35 0.01 -10.84
C GLU A 75 30.06 0.94 -9.66
N PHE A 76 29.60 0.34 -8.56
CA PHE A 76 29.36 0.95 -7.26
C PHE A 76 30.08 0.16 -6.15
N LYS A 77 30.25 0.79 -4.99
CA LYS A 77 30.81 0.18 -3.79
C LYS A 77 30.10 0.71 -2.55
N CYS A 78 29.74 -0.17 -1.63
CA CYS A 78 29.26 0.19 -0.31
C CYS A 78 30.32 0.97 0.50
N SER A 79 29.84 1.82 1.41
CA SER A 79 30.68 2.51 2.40
C SER A 79 31.50 1.53 3.23
N ASP A 80 32.69 1.95 3.68
CA ASP A 80 33.65 1.06 4.33
C ASP A 80 33.06 0.36 5.57
N GLY A 81 33.08 -0.98 5.55
CA GLY A 81 32.54 -1.83 6.61
C GLY A 81 31.17 -2.43 6.32
N LEU A 82 30.46 -1.94 5.30
CA LEU A 82 29.20 -2.52 4.79
C LEU A 82 29.47 -3.45 3.59
N LEU A 83 28.58 -4.43 3.42
CA LEU A 83 28.55 -5.35 2.28
C LEU A 83 27.25 -5.16 1.51
N PHE A 84 27.26 -5.38 0.20
CA PHE A 84 26.05 -5.29 -0.62
C PHE A 84 25.24 -6.58 -0.50
N ASP A 85 23.95 -6.48 -0.24
CA ASP A 85 23.00 -7.60 -0.22
C ASP A 85 22.28 -7.67 -1.57
N VAL A 86 22.48 -8.77 -2.31
CA VAL A 86 21.91 -8.93 -3.67
C VAL A 86 20.40 -9.14 -3.65
N THR A 87 19.86 -9.75 -2.60
CA THR A 87 18.42 -9.98 -2.46
C THR A 87 17.73 -8.68 -2.06
N ARG A 88 18.22 -8.03 -0.99
CA ARG A 88 17.60 -6.83 -0.39
C ARG A 88 17.98 -5.52 -1.07
N GLN A 89 18.90 -5.55 -2.05
CA GLN A 89 19.34 -4.38 -2.84
C GLN A 89 19.93 -3.22 -2.00
N ILE A 90 20.46 -3.51 -0.79
CA ILE A 90 21.00 -2.52 0.16
C ILE A 90 22.43 -2.84 0.59
N CYS A 91 23.14 -1.83 1.10
CA CYS A 91 24.39 -2.00 1.82
C CYS A 91 24.12 -2.18 3.32
N ASP A 92 24.46 -3.34 3.88
CA ASP A 92 24.20 -3.70 5.29
C ASP A 92 25.48 -4.23 5.97
N PHE A 93 25.46 -4.35 7.30
CA PHE A 93 26.59 -4.89 8.06
C PHE A 93 26.83 -6.36 7.74
N LYS A 94 28.10 -6.77 7.78
CA LYS A 94 28.55 -8.15 7.52
C LYS A 94 27.77 -9.24 8.28
N SER A 95 27.23 -8.96 9.45
CA SER A 95 26.41 -9.94 10.22
C SER A 95 25.09 -10.30 9.55
N ASN A 96 24.62 -9.45 8.63
CA ASN A 96 23.29 -9.51 8.02
C ASN A 96 23.35 -9.87 6.53
N VAL A 97 24.56 -9.98 5.95
CA VAL A 97 24.79 -10.29 4.54
C VAL A 97 25.51 -11.62 4.44
N ASP A 98 24.76 -12.68 4.17
CA ASP A 98 25.24 -14.05 3.94
C ASP A 98 25.39 -14.39 2.46
N ASN A 99 24.57 -13.80 1.59
CA ASN A 99 24.51 -14.03 0.15
C ASN A 99 25.71 -13.51 -0.68
N CYS A 100 26.92 -13.36 -0.10
CA CYS A 100 28.14 -12.89 -0.80
C CYS A 100 28.53 -13.73 -2.03
N ASP A 101 28.01 -14.94 -2.11
CA ASP A 101 28.18 -15.96 -3.14
C ASP A 101 27.18 -15.86 -4.30
N VAL A 102 26.18 -14.96 -4.21
CA VAL A 102 25.15 -14.73 -5.24
C VAL A 102 25.57 -13.63 -6.24
N THR A 103 25.22 -13.79 -7.51
CA THR A 103 25.54 -12.82 -8.59
C THR A 103 24.44 -11.79 -8.73
N SER A 104 23.30 -12.21 -9.25
CA SER A 104 22.05 -11.49 -9.31
C SER A 104 21.01 -12.29 -8.54
N GLU A 105 19.87 -11.67 -8.23
CA GLU A 105 18.68 -12.42 -7.85
C GLU A 105 18.40 -13.48 -8.95
N PRO A 106 18.22 -14.77 -8.59
CA PRO A 106 17.96 -15.81 -9.57
C PRO A 106 16.62 -15.55 -10.26
N GLN A 107 16.64 -15.29 -11.57
CA GLN A 107 15.41 -15.17 -12.34
C GLN A 107 14.77 -16.55 -12.51
N SER A 108 13.50 -16.67 -12.11
CA SER A 108 12.69 -17.83 -12.45
C SER A 108 12.65 -18.01 -13.98
N PRO A 109 12.89 -19.24 -14.49
CA PRO A 109 12.95 -19.48 -15.92
C PRO A 109 11.59 -19.22 -16.57
N LYS A 110 11.58 -18.75 -17.82
CA LYS A 110 10.32 -18.41 -18.50
C LYS A 110 9.53 -19.69 -18.84
N PRO A 111 8.27 -19.83 -18.40
CA PRO A 111 7.46 -21.01 -18.71
C PRO A 111 7.17 -21.08 -20.21
N LEU A 112 7.04 -22.31 -20.73
CA LEU A 112 6.71 -22.56 -22.13
C LEU A 112 5.20 -22.39 -22.41
N LEU A 113 4.36 -22.41 -21.37
CA LEU A 113 2.91 -22.22 -21.46
C LEU A 113 2.27 -23.15 -22.51
N ASP A 114 1.69 -22.59 -23.57
CA ASP A 114 1.06 -23.33 -24.68
C ASP A 114 2.05 -23.85 -25.74
N ASP A 115 3.31 -23.39 -25.75
CA ASP A 115 4.35 -23.88 -26.67
C ASP A 115 4.90 -25.26 -26.25
N GLY A 116 4.63 -25.68 -25.01
CA GLY A 116 4.94 -27.02 -24.54
C GLY A 116 3.90 -28.06 -24.99
N ASN A 117 4.32 -29.32 -25.16
CA ASN A 117 3.47 -30.42 -25.63
C ASN A 117 2.51 -30.97 -24.55
N CYS A 118 1.79 -30.09 -23.87
CA CYS A 118 0.81 -30.43 -22.83
C CYS A 118 -0.58 -30.74 -23.41
N LYS A 119 -1.48 -31.25 -22.57
CA LYS A 119 -2.89 -31.51 -22.93
C LYS A 119 -3.72 -30.25 -22.75
N ASN A 120 -4.84 -30.11 -23.47
CA ASN A 120 -5.80 -29.02 -23.25
C ASN A 120 -6.19 -28.90 -21.76
N GLY A 121 -6.15 -27.68 -21.22
CA GLY A 121 -6.35 -27.40 -19.79
C GLY A 121 -5.10 -27.64 -18.94
N SER A 122 -3.92 -27.66 -19.56
CA SER A 122 -2.62 -27.74 -18.87
C SER A 122 -1.58 -26.91 -19.62
N LEU A 123 -0.69 -26.28 -18.87
CA LEU A 123 0.39 -25.42 -19.34
C LEU A 123 1.74 -26.05 -18.99
N SER A 124 2.79 -25.65 -19.71
CA SER A 124 4.14 -26.17 -19.53
C SER A 124 5.03 -25.22 -18.71
N CYS A 125 5.64 -25.78 -17.67
CA CYS A 125 6.82 -25.21 -17.01
C CYS A 125 7.99 -25.09 -18.02
N ALA A 126 9.06 -24.38 -17.66
CA ALA A 126 10.24 -24.24 -18.51
C ALA A 126 11.01 -25.58 -18.68
N ASP A 127 10.98 -26.44 -17.66
CA ASP A 127 11.54 -27.80 -17.68
C ASP A 127 10.70 -28.83 -18.49
N ASN A 128 9.57 -28.41 -19.08
CA ASN A 128 8.56 -29.22 -19.79
C ASN A 128 7.65 -30.07 -18.87
N THR A 129 7.62 -29.83 -17.55
CA THR A 129 6.59 -30.36 -16.66
C THR A 129 5.23 -29.74 -17.03
N CYS A 130 4.19 -30.55 -17.18
CA CYS A 130 2.84 -30.09 -17.48
C CYS A 130 1.99 -30.04 -16.21
N LEU A 131 1.46 -28.87 -15.86
CA LEU A 131 0.51 -28.67 -14.76
C LEU A 131 -0.81 -28.08 -15.27
N PRO A 132 -1.95 -28.29 -14.60
CA PRO A 132 -3.19 -27.57 -14.88
C PRO A 132 -3.00 -26.05 -14.95
N ASP A 133 -3.71 -25.40 -15.86
CA ASP A 133 -3.60 -23.95 -16.14
C ASP A 133 -3.88 -23.05 -14.92
N ILE A 134 -4.71 -23.51 -13.99
CA ILE A 134 -5.03 -22.81 -12.73
C ILE A 134 -3.82 -22.57 -11.80
N TYR A 135 -2.79 -23.43 -11.85
CA TYR A 135 -1.60 -23.35 -10.99
C TYR A 135 -0.57 -22.32 -11.47
N PHE A 136 -0.67 -21.84 -12.70
CA PHE A 136 0.24 -20.81 -13.21
C PHE A 136 -0.21 -19.43 -12.75
N CYS A 137 0.63 -18.75 -11.98
CA CYS A 137 0.39 -17.44 -11.40
C CYS A 137 -0.62 -17.41 -10.25
N ASP A 138 -0.61 -18.43 -9.38
CA ASP A 138 -1.51 -18.53 -8.21
C ASP A 138 -0.86 -18.13 -6.86
N GLY A 139 0.44 -17.83 -6.89
CA GLY A 139 1.33 -17.56 -5.78
C GLY A 139 2.22 -18.77 -5.39
N SER A 140 1.91 -19.97 -5.86
CA SER A 140 2.49 -21.24 -5.37
C SER A 140 3.48 -21.83 -6.36
N ILE A 141 4.68 -22.19 -5.87
CA ILE A 141 5.68 -22.90 -6.67
C ILE A 141 5.26 -24.37 -6.77
N ASP A 142 4.57 -24.72 -7.85
CA ASP A 142 4.16 -26.09 -8.20
C ASP A 142 5.06 -26.69 -9.30
N CYS A 143 5.62 -25.86 -10.19
CA CYS A 143 6.64 -26.25 -11.15
C CYS A 143 7.95 -26.62 -10.42
N PRO A 144 8.64 -27.73 -10.79
CA PRO A 144 9.92 -28.10 -10.19
C PRO A 144 11.04 -27.06 -10.36
N ASP A 145 10.88 -26.14 -11.30
CA ASP A 145 11.81 -25.04 -11.63
C ASP A 145 11.29 -23.65 -11.21
N GLY A 146 10.08 -23.55 -10.64
CA GLY A 146 9.42 -22.28 -10.26
C GLY A 146 9.12 -21.32 -11.42
N SER A 147 8.97 -21.83 -12.64
CA SER A 147 8.64 -21.03 -13.82
C SER A 147 7.19 -20.56 -13.87
N ASP A 148 6.27 -21.27 -13.22
CA ASP A 148 4.86 -20.92 -13.03
C ASP A 148 4.65 -19.54 -12.40
N GLU A 149 5.42 -19.23 -11.36
CA GLU A 149 5.29 -17.99 -10.59
C GLU A 149 6.29 -16.89 -11.02
N GLY A 150 7.15 -17.20 -12.00
CA GLY A 150 8.23 -16.32 -12.42
C GLY A 150 7.84 -15.18 -13.36
N TRP A 151 6.73 -15.33 -14.08
CA TRP A 151 6.37 -14.50 -15.23
C TRP A 151 4.88 -14.16 -15.22
N CYS A 152 4.48 -13.45 -14.17
CA CYS A 152 3.09 -13.21 -13.84
C CYS A 152 2.73 -11.73 -13.79
N ASP A 153 3.33 -10.94 -14.69
CA ASP A 153 2.86 -9.59 -14.99
C ASP A 153 1.55 -9.62 -15.82
N GLU A 154 0.94 -8.46 -16.02
CA GLU A 154 -0.32 -8.31 -16.77
C GLU A 154 -0.24 -8.68 -18.27
N LYS A 155 0.92 -9.09 -18.78
CA LYS A 155 1.18 -9.50 -20.18
C LYS A 155 1.47 -10.99 -20.30
N ASN A 156 1.99 -11.62 -19.25
CA ASN A 156 2.42 -13.01 -19.24
C ASN A 156 1.47 -13.93 -18.43
N ASP A 157 0.70 -13.41 -17.46
CA ASP A 157 -0.36 -14.21 -16.80
C ASP A 157 -1.51 -14.51 -17.79
N LYS A 158 -1.64 -15.79 -18.16
CA LYS A 158 -2.71 -16.28 -19.05
C LYS A 158 -4.10 -16.22 -18.42
N ASN A 159 -4.17 -16.24 -17.09
CA ASN A 159 -5.41 -16.16 -16.30
C ASN A 159 -5.74 -14.71 -15.88
N ALA A 160 -5.03 -13.71 -16.41
CA ALA A 160 -5.24 -12.32 -16.10
C ALA A 160 -6.70 -11.86 -16.35
N ALA A 161 -7.16 -10.93 -15.54
CA ALA A 161 -8.44 -10.28 -15.69
C ALA A 161 -8.51 -9.51 -17.02
N ASN A 162 -9.69 -9.51 -17.64
CA ASN A 162 -9.92 -8.72 -18.84
C ASN A 162 -9.88 -7.23 -18.52
N ASN A 163 -9.56 -6.41 -19.53
CA ASN A 163 -9.73 -4.95 -19.46
C ASN A 163 -11.19 -4.62 -19.14
N CYS A 164 -11.41 -3.51 -18.42
CA CYS A 164 -12.74 -3.03 -18.03
C CYS A 164 -13.75 -3.05 -19.18
N ASP A 165 -14.94 -3.60 -18.92
CA ASP A 165 -16.13 -3.45 -19.77
C ASP A 165 -17.21 -2.69 -19.00
N PRO A 166 -17.30 -1.35 -19.17
CA PRO A 166 -18.28 -0.52 -18.47
C PRO A 166 -19.75 -0.86 -18.76
N LEU A 167 -20.04 -1.62 -19.82
CA LEU A 167 -21.41 -2.06 -20.10
C LEU A 167 -21.81 -3.26 -19.23
N LYS A 168 -20.84 -4.03 -18.73
CA LYS A 168 -21.06 -5.18 -17.83
C LYS A 168 -20.81 -4.82 -16.37
N CYS A 169 -19.80 -4.00 -16.09
CA CYS A 169 -19.43 -3.61 -14.73
C CYS A 169 -20.27 -2.41 -14.25
N ASN A 170 -21.32 -2.68 -13.46
CA ASN A 170 -22.25 -1.66 -12.97
C ASN A 170 -22.44 -1.76 -11.44
N PRO A 171 -22.57 -0.63 -10.70
CA PRO A 171 -22.86 -0.65 -9.28
C PRO A 171 -24.24 -1.24 -8.97
N PRO A 172 -24.45 -1.86 -7.79
CA PRO A 172 -23.55 -1.91 -6.64
C PRO A 172 -22.49 -3.04 -6.67
N GLU A 173 -22.57 -4.01 -7.57
CA GLU A 173 -21.69 -5.18 -7.52
C GLU A 173 -20.27 -4.89 -8.05
N CYS A 174 -20.15 -4.03 -9.07
CA CYS A 174 -18.91 -3.79 -9.81
C CYS A 174 -18.77 -2.31 -10.19
N TRP A 175 -17.56 -1.75 -10.17
CA TRP A 175 -17.28 -0.50 -10.89
C TRP A 175 -15.84 -0.47 -11.42
N CYS A 176 -15.69 -0.07 -12.69
CA CYS A 176 -14.40 0.18 -13.33
C CYS A 176 -14.54 1.24 -14.43
N SER A 177 -13.42 1.83 -14.83
CA SER A 177 -13.28 2.58 -16.07
C SER A 177 -11.94 2.22 -16.75
N TYR A 178 -11.66 2.77 -17.93
CA TYR A 178 -10.47 2.39 -18.72
C TYR A 178 -9.15 2.85 -18.10
N ASP A 179 -9.14 3.99 -17.41
CA ASP A 179 -7.96 4.61 -16.78
C ASP A 179 -8.18 4.93 -15.29
N GLY A 180 -9.34 4.56 -14.74
CA GLY A 180 -9.69 4.76 -13.35
C GLY A 180 -10.09 6.20 -13.00
N THR A 181 -10.13 7.11 -13.98
CA THR A 181 -10.39 8.55 -13.72
C THR A 181 -11.85 8.97 -13.89
N GLU A 182 -12.68 8.15 -14.55
CA GLU A 182 -14.08 8.47 -14.81
C GLU A 182 -14.91 8.55 -13.51
N VAL A 183 -15.99 9.33 -13.54
CA VAL A 183 -16.87 9.55 -12.38
C VAL A 183 -17.92 8.42 -12.25
N PRO A 184 -18.07 7.80 -11.07
CA PRO A 184 -19.14 6.85 -10.80
C PRO A 184 -20.55 7.45 -10.96
N GLY A 185 -21.45 6.69 -11.61
CA GLY A 185 -22.87 7.05 -11.71
C GLY A 185 -23.22 8.17 -12.69
N ASN A 186 -22.26 8.66 -13.49
CA ASN A 186 -22.49 9.73 -14.49
C ASN A 186 -23.10 11.02 -13.89
N ILE A 187 -22.64 11.38 -12.69
CA ILE A 187 -23.01 12.61 -11.97
C ILE A 187 -22.13 13.76 -12.49
N ASN A 188 -22.64 14.99 -12.58
CA ASN A 188 -21.77 16.14 -12.91
C ASN A 188 -20.73 16.33 -11.80
N ILE A 189 -19.50 16.67 -12.17
CA ILE A 189 -18.38 16.87 -11.22
C ILE A 189 -18.75 17.83 -10.07
N THR A 190 -19.47 18.91 -10.36
CA THR A 190 -19.93 19.89 -9.36
C THR A 190 -20.89 19.33 -8.31
N ASP A 191 -21.56 18.23 -8.63
CA ASP A 191 -22.65 17.66 -7.83
C ASP A 191 -22.17 16.43 -7.03
N ILE A 192 -20.90 16.03 -7.18
CA ILE A 192 -20.22 14.96 -6.42
C ILE A 192 -19.71 15.52 -5.09
N PRO A 193 -19.92 14.87 -3.93
CA PRO A 193 -19.23 15.25 -2.70
C PRO A 193 -17.73 15.00 -2.80
N GLN A 194 -16.92 15.97 -2.38
CA GLN A 194 -15.50 15.69 -2.17
C GLN A 194 -15.35 14.90 -0.87
N MET A 195 -15.06 13.61 -1.03
CA MET A 195 -14.74 12.71 0.06
C MET A 195 -13.31 12.95 0.53
N ILE A 196 -13.13 13.06 1.85
CA ILE A 196 -11.83 13.14 2.52
C ILE A 196 -11.72 11.90 3.41
N VAL A 197 -10.70 11.07 3.18
CA VAL A 197 -10.48 9.84 3.93
C VAL A 197 -9.23 10.01 4.77
N ILE A 198 -9.40 10.19 6.08
CA ILE A 198 -8.27 10.20 7.02
C ILE A 198 -8.08 8.78 7.52
N THR A 199 -6.86 8.24 7.37
CA THR A 199 -6.50 6.93 7.89
C THR A 199 -5.39 7.03 8.92
N PHE A 200 -5.49 6.19 9.95
CA PHE A 200 -4.45 6.01 10.95
C PHE A 200 -3.99 4.57 10.94
N ASP A 201 -2.69 4.46 10.77
CA ASP A 201 -1.95 3.24 10.67
C ASP A 201 -1.35 2.91 12.06
N ASP A 202 -1.08 1.63 12.30
CA ASP A 202 -0.49 1.04 13.50
C ASP A 202 -1.36 0.94 14.80
N ALA A 203 -0.76 0.33 15.83
CA ALA A 203 -1.40 -0.03 17.08
C ALA A 203 -2.05 1.15 17.83
N ILE A 204 -3.28 0.98 18.29
CA ILE A 204 -3.98 1.94 19.15
C ILE A 204 -3.65 1.63 20.60
N ASN A 205 -3.14 2.61 21.34
CA ASN A 205 -2.82 2.47 22.75
C ASN A 205 -2.84 3.83 23.48
N SER A 206 -2.46 3.84 24.76
CA SER A 206 -2.46 5.04 25.61
C SER A 206 -1.58 6.20 25.12
N GLU A 207 -0.62 5.99 24.20
CA GLU A 207 0.18 7.09 23.63
C GLU A 207 -0.59 7.89 22.56
N ASN A 208 -1.49 7.26 21.81
CA ASN A 208 -2.15 7.88 20.65
C ASN A 208 -3.68 8.01 20.78
N TYR A 209 -4.35 7.25 21.65
CA TYR A 209 -5.80 7.39 21.89
C TYR A 209 -6.22 8.82 22.27
N ASP A 210 -5.38 9.51 23.03
CA ASP A 210 -5.58 10.88 23.50
C ASP A 210 -5.46 11.93 22.38
N LEU A 211 -4.72 11.62 21.30
CA LEU A 211 -4.65 12.41 20.07
C LEU A 211 -5.93 12.21 19.25
N TYR A 212 -6.31 10.95 19.00
CA TYR A 212 -7.50 10.61 18.21
C TYR A 212 -8.78 11.21 18.81
N SER A 213 -8.92 11.11 20.14
CA SER A 213 -10.05 11.69 20.88
C SER A 213 -10.17 13.21 20.75
N LYS A 214 -9.05 13.91 20.51
CA LYS A 214 -9.01 15.38 20.31
C LYS A 214 -9.25 15.76 18.84
N LEU A 215 -8.62 15.05 17.90
CA LEU A 215 -8.78 15.30 16.45
C LEU A 215 -10.23 15.06 15.99
N PHE A 216 -10.87 14.03 16.54
CA PHE A 216 -12.21 13.56 16.14
C PHE A 216 -13.28 13.79 17.21
N SER A 217 -13.20 14.93 17.91
CA SER A 217 -14.26 15.37 18.82
C SER A 217 -15.61 15.46 18.09
N ASN A 218 -16.73 15.34 18.82
CA ASN A 218 -18.07 15.47 18.24
C ASN A 218 -18.45 16.93 17.87
N GLU A 219 -17.51 17.87 17.98
CA GLU A 219 -17.68 19.28 17.64
C GLU A 219 -17.50 19.50 16.13
N ARG A 220 -16.53 18.81 15.51
CA ARG A 220 -16.32 18.79 14.06
C ARG A 220 -17.36 17.91 13.38
N LYS A 221 -18.09 18.46 12.42
CA LYS A 221 -19.23 17.82 11.76
C LYS A 221 -19.25 18.06 10.27
N ASN A 222 -19.54 17.02 9.51
CA ASN A 222 -19.85 17.09 8.09
C ASN A 222 -21.15 17.88 7.84
N PRO A 223 -21.42 18.32 6.59
CA PRO A 223 -22.61 19.11 6.25
C PRO A 223 -23.95 18.45 6.60
N ASN A 224 -24.01 17.11 6.68
CA ASN A 224 -25.19 16.36 7.16
C ASN A 224 -25.39 16.40 8.69
N GLY A 225 -24.56 17.16 9.44
CA GLY A 225 -24.63 17.31 10.90
C GLY A 225 -23.99 16.18 11.70
N CYS A 226 -23.42 15.17 11.02
CA CYS A 226 -22.77 14.05 11.67
C CYS A 226 -21.30 14.32 12.00
N PRO A 227 -20.79 13.82 13.14
CA PRO A 227 -19.38 13.97 13.50
C PRO A 227 -18.43 13.42 12.43
N VAL A 228 -17.28 14.09 12.26
CA VAL A 228 -16.17 13.60 11.42
C VAL A 228 -15.70 12.23 11.90
N ARG A 229 -15.49 11.29 10.97
CA ARG A 229 -14.94 9.96 11.25
C ARG A 229 -13.77 9.66 10.32
N ALA A 230 -13.05 8.60 10.68
CA ALA A 230 -11.77 8.19 10.12
C ALA A 230 -11.66 6.67 10.19
N THR A 231 -10.76 6.11 9.38
CA THR A 231 -10.43 4.69 9.36
C THR A 231 -9.19 4.44 10.19
N PHE A 232 -9.25 3.51 11.13
CA PHE A 232 -8.07 3.00 11.81
C PHE A 232 -7.73 1.65 11.24
N TYR A 233 -6.57 1.57 10.62
CA TYR A 233 -5.91 0.34 10.26
C TYR A 233 -4.96 0.00 11.43
N VAL A 234 -5.39 -0.85 12.38
CA VAL A 234 -4.71 -1.02 13.71
C VAL A 234 -3.87 -2.30 13.80
N SER A 235 -2.62 -2.34 14.31
CA SER A 235 -1.78 -3.58 14.40
C SER A 235 -1.96 -4.32 15.74
N HIS A 236 -1.81 -5.66 15.78
CA HIS A 236 -2.14 -6.42 17.01
C HIS A 236 -1.15 -6.14 18.15
N HIS A 237 0.15 -6.12 17.81
CA HIS A 237 1.22 -5.99 18.79
C HIS A 237 1.15 -4.61 19.46
N TYR A 238 1.01 -4.59 20.78
CA TYR A 238 0.84 -3.40 21.63
C TYR A 238 -0.52 -2.68 21.55
N THR A 239 -1.53 -3.25 20.88
CA THR A 239 -2.88 -2.66 20.85
C THR A 239 -3.67 -2.86 22.15
N ASP A 240 -4.33 -1.80 22.60
CA ASP A 240 -5.38 -1.80 23.61
C ASP A 240 -6.74 -2.02 22.94
N TYR A 241 -7.25 -3.25 23.01
CA TYR A 241 -8.51 -3.62 22.37
C TYR A 241 -9.74 -2.97 23.01
N ARG A 242 -9.65 -2.45 24.24
CA ARG A 242 -10.73 -1.64 24.83
C ARG A 242 -10.80 -0.27 24.16
N ASP A 243 -9.66 0.31 23.81
CA ASP A 243 -9.61 1.61 23.13
C ASP A 243 -10.02 1.50 21.65
N VAL A 244 -9.63 0.42 20.96
CA VAL A 244 -10.20 0.04 19.65
C VAL A 244 -11.73 -0.03 19.72
N GLN A 245 -12.27 -0.75 20.71
CA GLN A 245 -13.72 -0.90 20.90
C GLN A 245 -14.40 0.45 21.15
N LYS A 246 -13.75 1.39 21.86
CA LYS A 246 -14.27 2.76 22.05
C LYS A 246 -14.33 3.56 20.76
N LEU A 247 -13.29 3.54 19.93
CA LEU A 247 -13.28 4.24 18.64
C LEU A 247 -14.37 3.69 17.71
N TRP A 248 -14.53 2.36 17.66
CA TRP A 248 -15.62 1.71 16.93
C TRP A 248 -17.02 2.12 17.46
N ASN A 249 -17.22 2.14 18.78
CA ASN A 249 -18.50 2.51 19.38
C ASN A 249 -18.91 3.97 19.10
N ILE A 250 -17.97 4.91 19.01
CA ILE A 250 -18.28 6.30 18.63
C ILE A 250 -18.45 6.50 17.12
N GLY A 251 -18.19 5.46 16.32
CA GLY A 251 -18.50 5.40 14.89
C GLY A 251 -17.30 5.54 13.95
N HIS A 252 -16.06 5.39 14.44
CA HIS A 252 -14.93 5.20 13.54
C HIS A 252 -14.98 3.83 12.89
N GLU A 253 -14.33 3.72 11.74
CA GLU A 253 -14.08 2.43 11.13
C GLU A 253 -12.84 1.82 11.77
N ILE A 254 -12.99 0.60 12.27
CA ILE A 254 -11.86 -0.26 12.59
C ILE A 254 -11.73 -1.18 11.40
N ALA A 255 -10.89 -0.74 10.47
CA ALA A 255 -10.15 -1.63 9.63
C ALA A 255 -8.94 -2.12 10.46
N ALA A 256 -7.86 -2.53 9.80
CA ALA A 256 -7.01 -3.56 10.36
C ALA A 256 -5.49 -3.30 10.01
N HIS A 257 -4.47 -3.74 10.80
CA HIS A 257 -2.97 -3.70 10.61
C HIS A 257 -1.98 -4.91 10.99
N SER A 258 -2.32 -6.18 10.77
CA SER A 258 -1.64 -7.49 10.93
C SER A 258 -1.38 -7.96 12.37
N ILE A 259 -1.19 -9.28 12.55
CA ILE A 259 -0.79 -9.83 13.85
C ILE A 259 0.64 -9.44 14.16
N THR A 260 1.55 -9.76 13.24
CA THR A 260 2.98 -9.70 13.53
C THR A 260 3.65 -8.39 13.14
N HIS A 261 3.07 -7.65 12.18
CA HIS A 261 3.73 -6.55 11.47
C HIS A 261 5.13 -6.95 10.98
N ARG A 262 5.24 -8.17 10.44
CA ARG A 262 6.52 -8.79 10.07
C ARG A 262 7.29 -7.98 9.02
N GLY A 263 8.57 -7.76 9.27
CA GLY A 263 9.56 -7.43 8.24
C GLY A 263 10.41 -8.66 7.86
N PRO A 264 11.15 -8.61 6.74
CA PRO A 264 11.18 -7.53 5.75
C PRO A 264 9.93 -7.54 4.84
N GLU A 265 9.67 -6.42 4.16
CA GLU A 265 8.50 -6.23 3.30
C GLU A 265 8.41 -7.28 2.18
N GLU A 266 9.57 -7.64 1.60
CA GLU A 266 9.71 -8.67 0.57
C GLU A 266 9.13 -10.04 0.96
N TRP A 267 9.04 -10.34 2.26
CA TRP A 267 8.45 -11.61 2.70
C TRP A 267 6.96 -11.70 2.32
N TRP A 268 6.22 -10.60 2.38
CA TRP A 268 4.79 -10.58 2.05
C TRP A 268 4.51 -10.77 0.55
N SER A 269 5.37 -10.22 -0.30
CA SER A 269 5.21 -10.24 -1.76
C SER A 269 5.84 -11.45 -2.44
N LYS A 270 6.84 -12.10 -1.82
CA LYS A 270 7.58 -13.25 -2.40
C LYS A 270 7.46 -14.57 -1.61
N ASN A 271 7.19 -14.54 -0.31
CA ASN A 271 7.31 -15.73 0.56
C ASN A 271 6.06 -16.12 1.34
N ALA A 272 5.11 -15.20 1.54
CA ALA A 272 3.88 -15.49 2.28
C ALA A 272 2.97 -16.45 1.50
N THR A 273 2.67 -17.61 2.12
CA THR A 273 1.72 -18.59 1.60
C THR A 273 0.27 -18.12 1.75
N LEU A 274 -0.68 -18.80 1.11
CA LEU A 274 -2.11 -18.53 1.35
C LEU A 274 -2.47 -18.80 2.82
N GLU A 275 -1.85 -19.81 3.44
CA GLU A 275 -1.97 -20.09 4.88
C GLU A 275 -1.31 -19.01 5.76
N ASP A 276 -0.20 -18.40 5.34
CA ASP A 276 0.39 -17.27 6.08
C ASP A 276 -0.50 -16.02 5.98
N TRP A 277 -1.06 -15.73 4.78
CA TRP A 277 -2.08 -14.69 4.60
C TRP A 277 -3.35 -15.00 5.42
N PHE A 278 -3.77 -16.26 5.51
CA PHE A 278 -4.86 -16.69 6.38
C PHE A 278 -4.54 -16.43 7.86
N ASP A 279 -3.41 -16.91 8.36
CA ASP A 279 -3.01 -16.82 9.77
C ASP A 279 -2.83 -15.35 10.20
N GLU A 280 -2.16 -14.54 9.37
CA GLU A 280 -1.93 -13.11 9.61
C GLU A 280 -3.20 -12.28 9.46
N MET A 281 -4.16 -12.67 8.61
CA MET A 281 -5.32 -11.83 8.27
C MET A 281 -6.67 -12.24 8.88
N ILE A 282 -6.87 -13.49 9.33
CA ILE A 282 -8.17 -13.96 9.87
C ILE A 282 -8.21 -14.04 11.38
N GLY A 283 -7.07 -14.34 12.03
CA GLY A 283 -6.86 -13.94 13.43
C GLY A 283 -7.02 -12.44 13.66
N VAL A 284 -7.13 -11.75 12.53
CA VAL A 284 -7.10 -10.34 12.32
C VAL A 284 -8.29 -9.85 11.43
N SER A 285 -9.35 -10.67 11.38
CA SER A 285 -10.72 -10.11 11.38
C SER A 285 -10.95 -9.20 12.62
N ASN A 286 -10.02 -9.26 13.59
CA ASN A 286 -9.60 -8.12 14.39
C ASN A 286 -8.10 -7.77 14.10
N ILE A 287 -7.71 -7.05 12.99
CA ILE A 287 -6.47 -6.18 12.72
C ILE A 287 -5.30 -6.50 11.62
N ILE A 288 -5.31 -6.22 10.23
CA ILE A 288 -4.49 -6.49 8.90
C ILE A 288 -3.47 -5.42 8.20
N HIS A 289 -2.12 -5.62 8.05
CA HIS A 289 -1.03 -4.79 7.38
C HIS A 289 -1.33 -4.33 5.93
N LYS A 290 -0.70 -3.25 5.47
CA LYS A 290 -0.50 -2.81 4.10
C LYS A 290 0.81 -3.41 3.57
N PHE A 291 0.72 -4.60 2.98
CA PHE A 291 1.72 -5.14 2.07
C PHE A 291 0.97 -5.81 0.92
N ILE A 292 1.46 -5.67 -0.31
CA ILE A 292 0.75 -6.22 -1.47
C ILE A 292 1.17 -7.67 -1.68
N GLY A 293 0.30 -8.59 -1.24
CA GLY A 293 0.47 -10.04 -1.31
C GLY A 293 0.05 -10.66 -2.64
N TRP A 294 -0.03 -9.85 -3.70
CA TRP A 294 -0.36 -10.28 -5.05
C TRP A 294 -1.67 -11.10 -5.09
N ASN A 295 -1.82 -12.03 -6.04
CA ASN A 295 -3.03 -12.84 -6.23
C ASN A 295 -3.49 -13.59 -4.96
N ARG A 296 -2.60 -13.84 -3.98
CA ARG A 296 -2.95 -14.51 -2.72
C ARG A 296 -3.72 -13.63 -1.74
N GLN A 297 -3.35 -12.36 -1.61
CA GLN A 297 -4.05 -11.38 -0.76
C GLN A 297 -5.53 -11.30 -1.16
N PHE A 298 -5.80 -11.03 -2.44
CA PHE A 298 -7.16 -10.81 -2.93
C PHE A 298 -7.98 -12.12 -2.98
N LEU A 299 -7.34 -13.28 -3.15
CA LEU A 299 -7.98 -14.58 -2.98
C LEU A 299 -8.45 -14.78 -1.54
N MET A 300 -7.57 -14.55 -0.56
CA MET A 300 -7.92 -14.59 0.87
C MET A 300 -9.04 -13.58 1.18
N MET A 301 -8.94 -12.34 0.71
CA MET A 301 -9.96 -11.31 0.96
C MET A 301 -11.35 -11.73 0.50
N LYS A 302 -11.43 -12.33 -0.69
CA LYS A 302 -12.66 -12.85 -1.27
C LYS A 302 -13.25 -14.03 -0.48
N GLU A 303 -12.43 -15.03 -0.14
CA GLU A 303 -12.89 -16.22 0.59
C GLU A 303 -13.33 -15.90 2.03
N PHE A 304 -12.75 -14.87 2.66
CA PHE A 304 -13.07 -14.47 4.04
C PHE A 304 -13.99 -13.25 4.16
N GLY A 305 -14.50 -12.73 3.04
CA GLY A 305 -15.55 -11.71 3.01
C GLY A 305 -15.07 -10.29 3.37
N PHE A 306 -13.79 -9.98 3.15
CA PHE A 306 -13.31 -8.61 3.21
C PHE A 306 -13.85 -7.79 2.04
N ILE A 307 -14.33 -6.58 2.32
CA ILE A 307 -15.10 -5.76 1.36
C ILE A 307 -14.17 -4.98 0.42
N TYR A 308 -13.08 -4.45 0.96
CA TYR A 308 -12.16 -3.58 0.23
C TYR A 308 -10.73 -3.73 0.76
N ASP A 309 -9.77 -3.51 -0.13
CA ASP A 309 -8.37 -3.28 0.14
C ASP A 309 -8.03 -1.79 -0.04
N SER A 310 -6.91 -1.36 0.52
CA SER A 310 -6.43 0.02 0.49
C SER A 310 -4.91 0.04 0.55
N SER A 311 -4.27 -0.91 -0.13
CA SER A 311 -2.81 -1.08 -0.12
C SER A 311 -2.13 -0.70 -1.43
N ILE A 312 -2.86 -0.67 -2.56
CA ILE A 312 -2.29 -0.37 -3.87
C ILE A 312 -2.00 1.13 -3.99
N ILE A 313 -0.72 1.48 -4.20
CA ILE A 313 -0.31 2.85 -4.50
C ILE A 313 -0.50 3.10 -5.98
N ALA A 314 -1.36 4.06 -6.32
CA ALA A 314 -1.58 4.51 -7.69
C ALA A 314 -0.38 5.37 -8.16
N PRO A 315 0.04 5.29 -9.44
CA PRO A 315 1.01 6.22 -10.00
C PRO A 315 0.45 7.65 -9.95
N LEU A 316 1.36 8.63 -9.81
CA LEU A 316 0.98 10.04 -9.76
C LEU A 316 0.22 10.44 -11.03
N SER A 317 -1.03 10.86 -10.85
CA SER A 317 -2.00 11.08 -11.91
C SER A 317 -2.82 12.34 -11.62
N ASP A 318 -3.09 13.11 -12.68
CA ASP A 318 -3.96 14.28 -12.66
C ASP A 318 -4.90 14.20 -13.89
N PRO A 319 -6.20 13.89 -13.72
CA PRO A 319 -6.91 13.70 -12.46
C PRO A 319 -6.51 12.42 -11.68
N PRO A 320 -6.73 12.38 -10.35
CA PRO A 320 -6.47 11.20 -9.52
C PRO A 320 -7.44 10.04 -9.78
N ILE A 321 -7.09 8.84 -9.33
CA ILE A 321 -7.81 7.58 -9.58
C ILE A 321 -8.95 7.36 -8.58
N TRP A 322 -10.13 6.98 -9.08
CA TRP A 322 -11.29 6.55 -8.30
C TRP A 322 -11.16 5.09 -7.83
N PRO A 323 -11.79 4.69 -6.70
CA PRO A 323 -11.87 3.30 -6.24
C PRO A 323 -12.50 2.38 -7.28
N TYR A 324 -12.05 1.13 -7.38
CA TYR A 324 -12.51 0.18 -8.41
C TYR A 324 -12.71 -1.23 -7.85
N SER A 325 -13.47 -2.08 -8.53
CA SER A 325 -13.67 -3.49 -8.15
C SER A 325 -12.76 -4.43 -8.95
N PHE A 326 -12.21 -5.46 -8.30
CA PHE A 326 -11.32 -6.43 -8.94
C PHE A 326 -12.01 -7.44 -9.87
N ASP A 327 -13.27 -7.23 -10.24
CA ASP A 327 -13.94 -7.96 -11.33
C ASP A 327 -13.15 -7.88 -12.66
N TYR A 328 -12.49 -6.75 -12.91
CA TYR A 328 -11.66 -6.48 -14.10
C TYR A 328 -10.24 -6.10 -13.70
N ARG A 329 -9.33 -6.05 -14.69
CA ARG A 329 -7.94 -5.61 -14.53
C ARG A 329 -7.86 -4.21 -13.91
N ILE A 330 -6.83 -3.98 -13.09
CA ILE A 330 -6.53 -2.67 -12.51
C ILE A 330 -6.36 -1.60 -13.60
N PRO A 331 -6.78 -0.35 -13.38
CA PRO A 331 -6.79 0.67 -14.43
C PRO A 331 -5.47 1.45 -14.55
N HIS A 332 -4.41 1.07 -13.85
CA HIS A 332 -3.15 1.80 -13.81
C HIS A 332 -1.92 0.86 -13.70
N SER A 333 -0.75 1.39 -14.05
CA SER A 333 0.54 0.70 -13.88
C SER A 333 0.80 0.36 -12.40
N CYS A 334 1.55 -0.72 -12.18
CA CYS A 334 1.97 -1.17 -10.85
C CYS A 334 3.47 -1.56 -10.83
N ASP A 335 3.98 -2.06 -11.96
CA ASP A 335 5.40 -2.38 -12.20
C ASP A 335 6.35 -1.22 -11.84
N GLU A 336 5.95 0.02 -12.13
CA GLU A 336 6.77 1.23 -11.92
C GLU A 336 7.09 1.52 -10.46
N GLN A 337 6.28 0.99 -9.53
CA GLN A 337 6.45 1.15 -8.09
C GLN A 337 7.08 -0.09 -7.43
N GLY A 338 7.44 -1.13 -8.21
CA GLY A 338 7.95 -2.40 -7.67
C GLY A 338 6.93 -3.20 -6.86
N GLN A 339 5.64 -2.94 -7.06
CA GLN A 339 4.52 -3.57 -6.37
C GLN A 339 4.04 -4.81 -7.15
N ASN A 340 3.78 -5.93 -6.48
CA ASN A 340 3.22 -7.13 -7.10
C ASN A 340 1.68 -7.07 -7.12
N CYS A 341 1.07 -6.20 -7.94
CA CYS A 341 -0.41 -6.07 -8.00
C CYS A 341 -1.12 -7.33 -8.53
N PRO A 342 -2.36 -7.60 -8.07
CA PRO A 342 -3.14 -8.75 -8.56
C PRO A 342 -3.39 -8.66 -10.06
N THR A 343 -3.16 -9.77 -10.76
CA THR A 343 -3.43 -9.92 -12.19
C THR A 343 -4.78 -10.54 -12.47
N ARG A 344 -5.29 -11.38 -11.55
CA ARG A 344 -6.53 -12.16 -11.70
C ARG A 344 -7.78 -11.39 -11.23
N SER A 345 -8.96 -11.95 -11.51
CA SER A 345 -10.26 -11.35 -11.18
C SER A 345 -10.78 -11.81 -9.80
N TYR A 346 -11.13 -10.85 -8.94
CA TYR A 346 -11.66 -11.06 -7.60
C TYR A 346 -13.01 -10.34 -7.37
N PRO A 347 -14.11 -10.79 -8.04
CA PRO A 347 -15.42 -10.17 -7.91
C PRO A 347 -15.89 -10.00 -6.47
N GLY A 348 -16.38 -8.81 -6.14
CA GLY A 348 -16.87 -8.43 -4.82
C GLY A 348 -15.82 -7.82 -3.88
N VAL A 349 -14.53 -7.86 -4.23
CA VAL A 349 -13.47 -7.12 -3.53
C VAL A 349 -13.22 -5.80 -4.26
N TRP A 350 -13.11 -4.71 -3.49
CA TRP A 350 -12.84 -3.36 -3.98
C TRP A 350 -11.40 -2.93 -3.66
N GLU A 351 -10.82 -2.03 -4.45
CA GLU A 351 -9.62 -1.26 -4.14
C GLU A 351 -9.99 0.18 -3.80
N LEU A 352 -9.42 0.71 -2.74
CA LEU A 352 -9.41 2.13 -2.41
C LEU A 352 -7.98 2.67 -2.64
N PRO A 353 -7.63 3.03 -3.89
CA PRO A 353 -6.24 3.24 -4.29
C PRO A 353 -5.65 4.45 -3.59
N ILE A 354 -4.40 4.31 -3.15
CA ILE A 354 -3.64 5.37 -2.51
C ILE A 354 -3.06 6.28 -3.59
N ASN A 355 -3.77 7.37 -3.86
CA ASN A 355 -3.32 8.43 -4.75
C ASN A 355 -2.17 9.21 -4.10
N GLN A 356 -1.03 9.31 -4.77
CA GLN A 356 0.14 9.99 -4.24
C GLN A 356 -0.05 11.50 -4.06
N LEU A 357 0.47 12.01 -2.94
CA LEU A 357 0.56 13.42 -2.61
C LEU A 357 1.77 14.05 -3.31
N VAL A 358 1.60 15.25 -3.86
CA VAL A 358 2.68 16.07 -4.44
C VAL A 358 3.20 17.06 -3.40
N VAL A 359 4.52 17.12 -3.24
CA VAL A 359 5.22 18.01 -2.29
C VAL A 359 6.42 18.64 -2.97
N GLY A 360 6.19 19.77 -3.65
CA GLY A 360 7.20 20.40 -4.51
C GLY A 360 7.51 19.52 -5.72
N GLU A 361 8.72 18.98 -5.79
CA GLU A 361 9.16 18.06 -6.85
C GLU A 361 9.06 16.57 -6.43
N TYR A 362 8.63 16.29 -5.20
CA TYR A 362 8.52 14.93 -4.66
C TYR A 362 7.07 14.43 -4.68
N ALA A 363 6.92 13.09 -4.72
CA ALA A 363 5.66 12.42 -4.47
C ALA A 363 5.81 11.44 -3.28
N CYS A 364 4.74 11.24 -2.51
CA CYS A 364 4.70 10.36 -1.35
C CYS A 364 3.29 9.72 -1.22
N ALA A 365 3.21 8.48 -0.76
CA ALA A 365 1.93 7.77 -0.59
C ALA A 365 1.37 7.94 0.83
N VAL A 366 2.25 8.03 1.83
CA VAL A 366 1.93 8.26 3.25
C VAL A 366 2.54 9.59 3.70
N VAL A 367 1.84 10.34 4.54
CA VAL A 367 2.25 11.72 4.93
C VAL A 367 3.58 11.77 5.70
N GLU A 368 4.06 10.63 6.22
CA GLU A 368 5.36 10.52 6.89
C GLU A 368 6.54 10.25 5.95
N GLU A 369 6.28 9.74 4.73
CA GLU A 369 7.28 9.57 3.66
C GLU A 369 7.62 10.92 3.01
N CYS A 370 6.70 11.88 3.11
CA CYS A 370 6.87 13.23 2.59
C CYS A 370 8.00 14.00 3.31
N PRO A 371 8.62 15.01 2.67
CA PRO A 371 9.71 15.80 3.25
C PRO A 371 9.42 16.31 4.68
N THR A 372 10.26 15.93 5.65
CA THR A 372 9.93 16.10 7.07
C THR A 372 10.33 17.45 7.68
N ASP A 373 11.12 18.27 6.97
CA ASP A 373 11.60 19.59 7.41
C ASP A 373 10.83 20.72 6.69
N MET A 374 9.51 20.75 6.93
CA MET A 374 8.58 21.76 6.42
C MET A 374 8.08 22.67 7.54
N SER A 375 7.79 23.94 7.23
CA SER A 375 7.11 24.89 8.13
C SER A 375 5.61 24.61 8.28
N VAL A 376 4.93 25.33 9.19
CA VAL A 376 3.46 25.27 9.36
C VAL A 376 2.76 25.52 8.03
N GLU A 377 3.23 26.56 7.34
CA GLU A 377 2.69 27.08 6.08
C GLU A 377 2.91 26.07 4.96
N GLN A 378 4.10 25.49 4.85
CA GLN A 378 4.42 24.48 3.83
C GLN A 378 3.60 23.19 4.02
N VAL A 379 3.37 22.75 5.26
CA VAL A 379 2.48 21.60 5.53
C VAL A 379 1.02 21.92 5.16
N TYR A 380 0.55 23.14 5.43
CA TYR A 380 -0.79 23.58 5.03
C TYR A 380 -0.92 23.71 3.51
N GLU A 381 0.07 24.29 2.83
CA GLU A 381 0.15 24.41 1.37
C GLU A 381 0.17 23.03 0.70
N MET A 382 0.91 22.07 1.26
CA MET A 382 0.91 20.67 0.80
C MET A 382 -0.49 20.03 0.86
N PHE A 383 -1.21 20.20 1.98
CA PHE A 383 -2.57 19.67 2.09
C PHE A 383 -3.54 20.37 1.15
N MET A 384 -3.44 21.70 1.02
CA MET A 384 -4.30 22.47 0.11
C MET A 384 -4.05 22.16 -1.36
N LEU A 385 -2.79 22.05 -1.79
CA LEU A 385 -2.41 21.66 -3.15
C LEU A 385 -3.05 20.33 -3.55
N ASN A 386 -2.94 19.32 -2.69
CA ASN A 386 -3.47 17.99 -2.99
C ASN A 386 -5.00 17.92 -2.83
N PHE A 387 -5.59 18.68 -1.90
CA PHE A 387 -7.05 18.86 -1.87
C PHE A 387 -7.56 19.47 -3.19
N GLU A 388 -6.92 20.52 -3.70
CA GLU A 388 -7.30 21.18 -4.96
C GLU A 388 -7.14 20.26 -6.18
N ARG A 389 -6.07 19.43 -6.22
CA ARG A 389 -5.88 18.40 -7.27
C ARG A 389 -7.07 17.46 -7.39
N HIS A 390 -7.70 17.07 -6.28
CA HIS A 390 -8.92 16.26 -6.29
C HIS A 390 -10.18 17.12 -6.54
N TYR A 391 -10.35 18.18 -5.75
CA TYR A 391 -11.58 18.99 -5.67
C TYR A 391 -11.93 19.74 -6.96
N LEU A 392 -10.91 20.17 -7.71
CA LEU A 392 -11.04 20.94 -8.95
C LEU A 392 -11.00 20.06 -10.22
N THR A 393 -10.74 18.75 -10.10
CA THR A 393 -10.66 17.83 -11.25
C THR A 393 -11.86 16.87 -11.29
N ASN A 394 -11.71 15.61 -10.91
CA ASN A 394 -12.78 14.60 -10.98
C ASN A 394 -13.42 14.27 -9.62
N ARG A 395 -12.98 14.92 -8.53
CA ARG A 395 -13.43 14.69 -7.14
C ARG A 395 -13.25 13.26 -6.63
N ALA A 396 -12.25 12.54 -7.15
CA ALA A 396 -11.82 11.27 -6.56
C ALA A 396 -11.56 11.43 -5.03
N PRO A 397 -11.80 10.41 -4.20
CA PRO A 397 -11.58 10.47 -2.76
C PRO A 397 -10.17 10.94 -2.42
N PHE A 398 -10.05 11.97 -1.58
CA PHE A 398 -8.75 12.49 -1.16
C PHE A 398 -8.29 11.77 0.11
N GLY A 399 -7.32 10.86 -0.05
CA GLY A 399 -6.73 10.10 1.04
C GLY A 399 -5.63 10.87 1.77
N LEU A 400 -5.66 10.84 3.09
CA LEU A 400 -4.58 11.31 3.97
C LEU A 400 -4.24 10.21 4.98
N HIS A 401 -3.14 9.52 4.69
CA HIS A 401 -2.68 8.34 5.43
C HIS A 401 -1.57 8.74 6.41
N PHE A 402 -1.72 8.38 7.69
CA PHE A 402 -0.82 8.81 8.76
C PHE A 402 -0.45 7.67 9.71
N ASN A 403 0.84 7.59 10.07
CA ASN A 403 1.20 7.07 11.39
C ASN A 403 0.97 8.14 12.47
N SER A 404 0.49 7.71 13.65
CA SER A 404 0.31 8.58 14.82
C SER A 404 1.57 9.37 15.22
N MET A 405 2.76 8.85 14.90
CA MET A 405 4.05 9.50 15.19
C MET A 405 4.20 10.87 14.50
N TRP A 406 3.61 11.08 13.33
CA TRP A 406 3.68 12.35 12.59
C TRP A 406 3.11 13.54 13.39
N PHE A 407 2.10 13.28 14.21
CA PHE A 407 1.46 14.28 15.08
C PHE A 407 2.26 14.59 16.36
N ARG A 408 3.39 13.93 16.64
CA ARG A 408 4.27 14.31 17.77
C ARG A 408 4.86 15.72 17.61
N LYS A 409 4.90 16.29 16.40
CA LYS A 409 5.25 17.68 16.13
C LYS A 409 4.02 18.60 16.36
N PRO A 410 4.02 19.55 17.32
CA PRO A 410 2.85 20.41 17.57
C PRO A 410 2.45 21.29 16.37
N MET A 411 3.44 21.66 15.54
CA MET A 411 3.26 22.36 14.27
C MET A 411 2.36 21.57 13.29
N ASN A 412 2.57 20.26 13.19
CA ASN A 412 1.81 19.37 12.32
C ASN A 412 0.35 19.28 12.78
N ILE A 413 0.12 19.16 14.10
CA ILE A 413 -1.23 19.23 14.70
C ILE A 413 -1.93 20.55 14.33
N PHE A 414 -1.23 21.68 14.43
CA PHE A 414 -1.80 22.99 14.13
C PHE A 414 -2.18 23.14 12.65
N ALA A 415 -1.24 22.85 11.74
CA ALA A 415 -1.47 22.91 10.29
C ALA A 415 -2.64 22.01 9.85
N PHE A 416 -2.66 20.76 10.33
CA PHE A 416 -3.73 19.80 10.04
C PHE A 416 -5.09 20.24 10.59
N ASN A 417 -5.13 20.79 11.81
CA ASN A 417 -6.38 21.34 12.36
C ASN A 417 -6.90 22.53 11.54
N THR A 418 -6.03 23.47 11.17
CA THR A 418 -6.41 24.61 10.31
C THR A 418 -6.94 24.14 8.96
N PHE A 419 -6.31 23.13 8.36
CA PHE A 419 -6.77 22.49 7.12
C PHE A 419 -8.15 21.84 7.29
N MET A 420 -8.35 21.02 8.33
CA MET A 420 -9.66 20.42 8.62
C MET A 420 -10.75 21.46 8.83
N ASP A 421 -10.49 22.51 9.60
CA ASP A 421 -11.48 23.55 9.91
C ASP A 421 -11.85 24.38 8.67
N TYR A 422 -10.91 24.58 7.73
CA TYR A 422 -11.21 25.17 6.42
C TYR A 422 -12.09 24.25 5.56
N LEU A 423 -11.73 22.97 5.42
CA LEU A 423 -12.51 21.99 4.64
C LEU A 423 -13.94 21.83 5.18
N LEU A 424 -14.13 21.81 6.51
CA LEU A 424 -15.44 21.74 7.15
C LEU A 424 -16.30 23.00 6.96
N SER A 425 -15.73 24.10 6.44
CA SER A 425 -16.50 25.29 6.03
C SER A 425 -17.15 25.16 4.64
N LEU A 426 -16.74 24.16 3.85
CA LEU A 426 -17.25 23.90 2.51
C LEU A 426 -18.50 22.98 2.56
N PRO A 427 -19.60 23.31 1.85
CA PRO A 427 -20.88 22.61 2.00
C PRO A 427 -20.94 21.24 1.31
N ASP A 428 -19.99 20.94 0.43
CA ASP A 428 -19.89 19.74 -0.41
C ASP A 428 -18.69 18.85 -0.06
N VAL A 429 -17.96 19.15 1.02
CA VAL A 429 -16.83 18.35 1.53
C VAL A 429 -17.28 17.47 2.70
N TYR A 430 -16.92 16.19 2.66
CA TYR A 430 -17.32 15.19 3.66
C TYR A 430 -16.12 14.35 4.10
N PHE A 431 -15.82 14.37 5.40
CA PHE A 431 -14.85 13.46 6.01
C PHE A 431 -15.53 12.14 6.35
N VAL A 432 -15.13 11.08 5.65
CA VAL A 432 -15.79 9.77 5.67
C VAL A 432 -14.79 8.65 5.92
N THR A 433 -15.29 7.51 6.38
CA THR A 433 -14.44 6.31 6.50
C THR A 433 -14.27 5.61 5.14
N SER A 434 -13.31 4.70 5.04
CA SER A 434 -12.99 3.95 3.82
C SER A 434 -14.21 3.16 3.31
N ASN A 435 -14.88 2.37 4.16
CA ASN A 435 -16.12 1.69 3.81
C ASN A 435 -17.25 2.68 3.47
N GLN A 436 -17.29 3.89 4.04
CA GLN A 436 -18.27 4.90 3.63
C GLN A 436 -18.04 5.42 2.21
N VAL A 437 -16.79 5.48 1.73
CA VAL A 437 -16.50 5.70 0.30
C VAL A 437 -17.03 4.52 -0.52
N ILE A 438 -16.73 3.29 -0.14
CA ILE A 438 -17.19 2.09 -0.87
C ILE A 438 -18.73 2.02 -0.93
N GLU A 439 -19.44 2.36 0.14
CA GLU A 439 -20.91 2.44 0.12
C GLU A 439 -21.44 3.55 -0.80
N TRP A 440 -20.69 4.65 -1.00
CA TRP A 440 -21.00 5.65 -2.02
C TRP A 440 -20.66 5.15 -3.43
N MET A 441 -19.56 4.44 -3.64
CA MET A 441 -19.22 3.81 -4.93
C MET A 441 -20.30 2.84 -5.41
N LYS A 442 -20.83 2.02 -4.48
CA LYS A 442 -21.96 1.11 -4.73
C LYS A 442 -23.26 1.84 -5.08
N LYS A 443 -23.43 3.08 -4.62
CA LYS A 443 -24.61 3.90 -4.91
C LYS A 443 -24.26 5.40 -5.00
N PRO A 444 -23.71 5.86 -6.13
CA PRO A 444 -23.31 7.24 -6.31
C PRO A 444 -24.49 8.18 -6.05
N THR A 445 -24.28 9.17 -5.21
CA THR A 445 -25.33 10.06 -4.68
C THR A 445 -24.82 11.50 -4.69
N SER A 446 -25.58 12.42 -5.29
CA SER A 446 -25.20 13.83 -5.39
C SER A 446 -25.29 14.56 -4.05
N VAL A 447 -24.57 15.69 -3.93
CA VAL A 447 -24.46 16.50 -2.70
C VAL A 447 -25.82 16.82 -2.07
N ASP A 448 -26.82 17.20 -2.89
CA ASP A 448 -28.17 17.53 -2.43
C ASP A 448 -28.87 16.35 -1.72
N ASP A 449 -28.67 15.12 -2.22
CA ASP A 449 -29.31 13.90 -1.72
C ASP A 449 -28.58 13.27 -0.52
N LEU A 450 -27.32 13.64 -0.25
CA LEU A 450 -26.51 13.09 0.85
C LEU A 450 -27.10 13.30 2.23
N SER A 451 -27.90 14.37 2.40
CA SER A 451 -28.69 14.62 3.60
C SER A 451 -29.59 13.43 3.98
N SER A 452 -29.98 12.60 2.99
CA SER A 452 -30.78 11.38 3.16
C SER A 452 -29.99 10.06 2.98
N PHE A 453 -28.71 10.14 2.58
CA PHE A 453 -27.90 8.98 2.22
C PHE A 453 -27.54 8.14 3.44
N LYS A 454 -28.32 7.06 3.67
CA LYS A 454 -28.28 6.23 4.88
C LYS A 454 -26.87 5.77 5.34
N PRO A 455 -25.94 5.33 4.48
CA PRO A 455 -24.61 4.89 4.93
C PRO A 455 -23.78 5.98 5.61
N TRP A 456 -24.04 7.26 5.33
CA TRP A 456 -23.35 8.40 5.95
C TRP A 456 -24.12 9.02 7.12
N GLN A 457 -25.28 8.46 7.48
CA GLN A 457 -26.07 8.93 8.62
C GLN A 457 -25.53 8.34 9.92
N CYS A 458 -25.20 9.22 10.87
CA CYS A 458 -24.76 8.91 12.23
C CYS A 458 -25.88 8.38 13.16
N SER A 459 -26.79 7.57 12.61
CA SER A 459 -27.77 6.82 13.39
C SER A 459 -27.03 5.93 14.40
N ARG A 460 -27.44 5.96 15.67
CA ARG A 460 -26.81 5.12 16.71
C ARG A 460 -26.90 3.64 16.32
N LYS A 461 -25.76 3.04 15.98
CA LYS A 461 -25.61 1.58 15.89
C LYS A 461 -26.11 0.96 17.20
N LYS A 462 -26.95 -0.07 17.09
CA LYS A 462 -27.49 -0.78 18.26
C LYS A 462 -26.50 -1.87 18.67
N PHE A 463 -25.52 -1.49 19.48
CA PHE A 463 -24.57 -2.42 20.08
C PHE A 463 -25.26 -3.28 21.15
N THR A 464 -24.93 -4.57 21.17
CA THR A 464 -25.20 -5.48 22.29
C THR A 464 -24.29 -5.13 23.48
N THR A 465 -24.60 -5.66 24.67
CA THR A 465 -23.82 -5.37 25.88
C THR A 465 -22.37 -5.86 25.82
N SER A 466 -22.07 -6.86 25.00
CA SER A 466 -20.70 -7.36 24.73
C SER A 466 -19.93 -6.49 23.72
N GLU A 467 -20.64 -5.77 22.86
CA GLU A 467 -20.06 -4.89 21.84
C GLU A 467 -19.74 -3.49 22.39
N ILE A 468 -20.29 -3.11 23.55
CA ILE A 468 -20.00 -1.84 24.22
C ILE A 468 -18.68 -1.95 25.00
N ALA A 469 -17.78 -1.02 24.76
CA ALA A 469 -16.52 -0.88 25.48
C ALA A 469 -16.76 -0.57 26.97
N CYS A 470 -16.11 -1.35 27.81
CA CYS A 470 -16.03 -1.17 29.24
C CYS A 470 -15.26 0.10 29.66
N ASP A 471 -15.66 0.65 30.82
CA ASP A 471 -14.95 1.78 31.43
C ASP A 471 -13.56 1.38 31.95
N ILE A 472 -13.46 0.21 32.58
CA ILE A 472 -12.22 -0.33 33.17
C ILE A 472 -11.85 -1.61 32.42
N PRO A 473 -10.74 -1.65 31.65
CA PRO A 473 -10.29 -2.86 30.97
C PRO A 473 -9.68 -3.88 31.94
N ASN A 474 -9.77 -5.16 31.59
CA ASN A 474 -8.91 -6.18 32.15
C ASN A 474 -7.51 -6.03 31.54
N SER A 475 -6.49 -5.83 32.37
CA SER A 475 -5.08 -5.83 31.91
C SER A 475 -4.49 -7.23 32.09
N CYS A 476 -4.39 -7.94 30.97
CA CYS A 476 -4.03 -9.34 30.93
C CYS A 476 -2.53 -9.50 30.72
N LYS A 477 -1.83 -10.00 31.74
CA LYS A 477 -0.42 -10.40 31.62
C LYS A 477 -0.34 -11.84 31.12
N LEU A 478 0.14 -12.04 29.90
CA LEU A 478 -0.02 -13.27 29.14
C LEU A 478 1.34 -13.83 28.69
N PRO A 479 1.58 -15.16 28.79
CA PRO A 479 2.75 -15.79 28.18
C PRO A 479 2.60 -15.85 26.65
N SER A 480 3.68 -15.55 25.92
CA SER A 480 3.81 -15.88 24.49
C SER A 480 4.98 -16.86 24.31
N GLN A 481 4.70 -18.04 23.78
CA GLN A 481 5.73 -19.02 23.44
C GLN A 481 6.57 -18.55 22.25
N VAL A 482 5.93 -17.97 21.24
CA VAL A 482 6.56 -17.46 20.00
C VAL A 482 7.48 -16.28 20.31
N LEU A 483 6.98 -15.27 21.03
CA LEU A 483 7.75 -14.07 21.39
C LEU A 483 8.67 -14.29 22.61
N LYS A 484 8.74 -15.52 23.14
CA LYS A 484 9.59 -15.96 24.28
C LYS A 484 9.54 -14.99 25.49
N SER A 485 8.40 -14.35 25.71
CA SER A 485 8.26 -13.25 26.65
C SER A 485 6.83 -13.14 27.20
N GLN A 486 6.67 -12.33 28.24
CA GLN A 486 5.36 -11.96 28.79
C GLN A 486 4.89 -10.69 28.08
N LYS A 487 3.64 -10.68 27.61
CA LYS A 487 3.01 -9.55 26.94
C LYS A 487 1.80 -9.07 27.74
N TYR A 488 1.42 -7.82 27.55
CA TYR A 488 0.20 -7.25 28.13
C TYR A 488 -0.82 -7.06 27.02
N LEU A 489 -2.08 -7.38 27.31
CA LEU A 489 -3.22 -7.15 26.44
C LEU A 489 -4.33 -6.54 27.29
N ASN A 490 -4.81 -5.37 26.90
CA ASN A 490 -5.94 -4.72 27.56
C ASN A 490 -7.22 -5.00 26.76
N THR A 491 -8.27 -5.45 27.44
CA THR A 491 -9.54 -5.84 26.79
C THR A 491 -10.71 -5.77 27.76
N CYS A 492 -11.92 -5.62 27.23
CA CYS A 492 -13.16 -5.73 28.00
C CYS A 492 -13.65 -7.16 28.21
N PHE A 493 -13.07 -8.11 27.47
CA PHE A 493 -13.37 -9.54 27.62
C PHE A 493 -12.56 -10.15 28.76
N LYS A 494 -12.90 -11.39 29.13
CA LYS A 494 -12.09 -12.17 30.08
C LYS A 494 -10.71 -12.43 29.47
N CYS A 495 -9.65 -12.31 30.27
CA CYS A 495 -8.30 -12.60 29.81
C CYS A 495 -8.17 -14.02 29.21
N PRO A 496 -7.51 -14.18 28.05
CA PRO A 496 -7.16 -15.47 27.49
C PRO A 496 -6.08 -16.17 28.34
N LYS A 497 -5.70 -17.41 28.00
CA LYS A 497 -4.65 -18.15 28.72
C LYS A 497 -3.25 -17.76 28.26
N GLN A 498 -3.08 -17.59 26.95
CA GLN A 498 -1.84 -17.18 26.29
C GLN A 498 -2.05 -15.85 25.56
N TYR A 499 -0.95 -15.22 25.17
CA TYR A 499 -1.00 -14.02 24.33
C TYR A 499 -1.45 -14.46 22.92
N PRO A 500 -2.55 -13.89 22.37
CA PRO A 500 -2.96 -14.17 21.00
C PRO A 500 -1.81 -13.97 20.02
N TRP A 501 -1.71 -14.85 19.03
CA TRP A 501 -0.70 -14.78 17.97
C TRP A 501 -1.12 -15.69 16.80
N LEU A 502 -0.30 -15.76 15.74
CA LEU A 502 -0.46 -16.72 14.66
C LEU A 502 -0.67 -18.15 15.19
N ARG A 503 -1.70 -18.83 14.66
CA ARG A 503 -2.11 -20.21 15.03
C ARG A 503 -2.64 -20.37 16.46
N ASN A 504 -2.90 -19.26 17.15
CA ASN A 504 -3.56 -19.20 18.46
C ASN A 504 -4.21 -17.81 18.65
N GLU A 505 -5.09 -17.45 17.73
CA GLU A 505 -5.66 -16.11 17.52
C GLU A 505 -6.56 -15.66 18.70
N ILE A 506 -7.03 -16.64 19.49
CA ILE A 506 -7.91 -16.44 20.64
C ILE A 506 -7.11 -16.54 21.97
N GLY A 507 -5.84 -16.97 21.92
CA GLY A 507 -5.02 -17.21 23.12
C GLY A 507 -5.58 -18.34 24.02
N ALA A 508 -6.21 -19.34 23.41
CA ALA A 508 -7.07 -20.31 24.08
C ALA A 508 -6.33 -21.47 24.74
N ASP A 509 -5.13 -21.83 24.25
CA ASP A 509 -4.37 -23.03 24.64
C ASP A 509 -3.86 -23.02 26.10
#